data_AF-A0A6H5G4L4-F1
#
_entry.id   AF-A0A6H5G4L4-F1
#
_cell.length_a   1.000
_cell.length_b   1.000
_cell.length_c   1.000
_cell.angle_alpha   90.00
_cell.angle_beta   90.00
_cell.angle_gamma   90.00
#
_symmetry.space_group_name_H-M   'P 1'
#
loop_
_entity.id
_entity.type
_entity.pdbx_description
1 polymer ?
#
loop_
_entity_poly.entity_id
_entity_poly.type
_entity_poly.pdbx_seq_one_letter_code
_entity_poly.pdbx_strand_id
1 'polypeptide(L)' 'MKVSWLRSQIGLVTQEPILFDRSIRENIAYGSPVPEFVTDDQIFSAAKTANIHEFIVNLPQ' A
#
# COMPACT_ATOMS: atom_id res chain seq x y z
N MET A 1 22.57 -13.11 -7.40
CA MET A 1 21.60 -12.10 -6.93
C MET A 1 20.20 -12.54 -7.34
N LYS A 2 19.22 -12.56 -6.44
CA LYS A 2 17.84 -12.96 -6.78
C LYS A 2 17.06 -11.72 -7.26
N VAL A 3 16.35 -11.85 -8.38
CA VAL A 3 15.54 -10.76 -8.95
C VAL A 3 14.48 -10.25 -7.98
N SER A 4 13.90 -11.13 -7.16
CA SER A 4 12.93 -10.77 -6.12
C SER A 4 13.50 -9.82 -5.08
N TRP A 5 14.75 -10.05 -4.65
CA TRP A 5 15.44 -9.16 -3.71
C TRP A 5 15.64 -7.78 -4.34
N LEU A 6 16.13 -7.71 -5.58
CA LEU A 6 16.32 -6.42 -6.27
C LEU A 6 15.01 -5.62 -6.35
N ARG A 7 13.89 -6.27 -6.70
CA ARG A 7 12.57 -5.62 -6.76
C ARG A 7 12.10 -5.10 -5.40
N SER A 8 12.45 -5.75 -4.30
CA SER A 8 12.12 -5.26 -2.94
C SER A 8 12.84 -3.97 -2.55
N GLN A 9 13.89 -3.60 -3.27
CA GLN A 9 14.67 -2.36 -3.02
C GLN A 9 14.19 -1.17 -3.86
N ILE A 10 13.19 -1.37 -4.72
CA ILE A 10 12.74 -0.36 -5.70
C ILE A 10 11.23 -0.15 -5.55
N GLY A 11 10.83 1.09 -5.28
CA GLY A 11 9.43 1.51 -5.41
C GLY A 11 9.11 1.93 -6.84
N LEU A 12 7.95 1.52 -7.36
CA LEU A 12 7.47 1.88 -8.70
C LEU A 12 6.07 2.52 -8.60
N VAL A 13 5.89 3.66 -9.26
CA VAL A 13 4.59 4.31 -9.42
C VAL A 13 4.34 4.45 -10.92
N THR A 14 3.23 3.88 -11.40
CA THR A 14 2.84 3.93 -12.82
C THR A 14 1.87 5.10 -13.06
N GLN A 15 1.79 5.56 -14.32
CA GLN A 15 0.84 6.60 -14.72
C GLN A 15 -0.61 6.16 -14.47
N GLU A 16 -0.92 4.91 -14.79
CA GLU A 16 -2.18 4.25 -14.47
C GLU A 16 -1.89 3.14 -13.43
N PRO A 17 -2.14 3.40 -12.14
CA PRO A 17 -1.90 2.41 -11.08
C PRO A 17 -2.94 1.29 -11.14
N ILE A 18 -2.50 0.07 -10.83
CA ILE A 18 -3.36 -1.11 -10.76
C ILE A 18 -3.69 -1.38 -9.29
N LEU A 19 -4.97 -1.56 -8.99
CA LEU A 19 -5.46 -2.04 -7.71
C LEU A 19 -6.09 -3.42 -7.87
N PHE A 20 -6.02 -4.24 -6.82
CA PHE A 20 -6.72 -5.50 -6.75
C PHE A 20 -8.15 -5.31 -6.23
N ASP A 21 -9.05 -6.22 -6.61
CA ASP A 21 -10.42 -6.31 -6.07
C ASP A 21 -10.41 -6.80 -4.61
N ARG A 22 -9.97 -5.89 -3.75
CA ARG A 22 -9.66 -6.06 -2.33
C ARG A 22 -9.89 -4.72 -1.62
N SER A 23 -9.89 -4.72 -0.30
CA SER A 23 -10.00 -3.49 0.48
C SER A 23 -8.83 -2.53 0.20
N ILE A 24 -9.05 -1.24 0.48
CA ILE A 24 -8.00 -0.22 0.41
C ILE A 24 -6.83 -0.58 1.34
N ARG A 25 -7.14 -1.10 2.54
CA ARG A 25 -6.15 -1.59 3.51
C ARG A 25 -5.25 -2.66 2.91
N GLU A 26 -5.84 -3.67 2.27
CA GLU A 26 -5.09 -4.77 1.64
C GLU A 26 -4.23 -4.28 0.47
N ASN A 27 -4.73 -3.35 -0.34
CA ASN A 27 -3.95 -2.75 -1.43
C ASN A 27 -2.76 -1.92 -0.92
N ILE A 28 -2.89 -1.21 0.19
CA ILE A 28 -1.76 -0.50 0.81
C ILE A 28 -0.76 -1.51 1.42
N ALA A 29 -1.25 -2.50 2.17
CA ALA A 29 -0.42 -3.53 2.80
C ALA A 29 0.42 -4.32 1.79
N TYR A 30 -0.07 -4.48 0.56
CA TYR A 30 0.62 -5.17 -0.53
C TYR A 30 2.01 -4.59 -0.87
N GLY A 31 2.26 -3.31 -0.54
CA GLY A 31 3.59 -2.71 -0.68
C GLY A 31 4.65 -3.24 0.30
N SER A 32 4.25 -3.99 1.33
CA SER A 32 5.14 -4.58 2.33
C SER A 32 5.70 -5.93 1.85
N PRO A 33 6.96 -6.27 2.19
CA PRO A 33 7.48 -7.63 2.01
C PRO A 33 6.74 -8.69 2.84
N VAL A 34 5.99 -8.27 3.87
CA VAL A 34 5.23 -9.11 4.80
C VAL A 34 3.82 -8.53 5.04
N PRO A 35 2.93 -8.56 4.03
CA PRO A 35 1.62 -7.88 4.08
C PRO A 35 0.73 -8.29 5.25
N GLU A 36 0.78 -9.56 5.66
CA GLU A 36 -0.03 -10.12 6.74
C GLU A 36 0.33 -9.59 8.14
N PHE A 37 1.52 -9.01 8.31
CA PHE A 37 1.98 -8.43 9.58
C PHE A 37 1.89 -6.90 9.60
N VAL A 38 1.34 -6.27 8.56
CA VAL A 38 1.15 -4.82 8.52
C VAL A 38 0.02 -4.42 9.46
N THR A 39 0.34 -3.57 10.42
CA THR A 39 -0.60 -3.03 11.42
C THR A 39 -1.41 -1.87 10.85
N ASP A 40 -2.58 -1.59 11.43
CA ASP A 40 -3.42 -0.48 10.97
C ASP A 40 -2.74 0.88 11.16
N ASP A 41 -1.92 1.05 12.20
CA ASP A 41 -1.11 2.27 12.39
C ASP A 41 -0.13 2.50 11.24
N GLN A 42 0.50 1.45 10.71
CA GLN A 42 1.38 1.55 9.55
C GLN A 42 0.58 1.91 8.29
N ILE A 43 -0.62 1.35 8.12
CA ILE A 43 -1.53 1.71 7.02
C ILE A 43 -1.93 3.18 7.11
N PHE A 44 -2.34 3.66 8.30
CA PHE A 44 -2.74 5.04 8.52
C PHE A 44 -1.57 5.99 8.32
N SER A 45 -0.38 5.65 8.81
CA SER A 45 0.83 6.43 8.58
C SER A 45 1.13 6.55 7.09
N ALA A 46 1.12 5.44 6.34
CA ALA A 46 1.35 5.45 4.89
C ALA A 46 0.30 6.30 4.15
N ALA A 47 -0.98 6.15 4.49
CA ALA A 47 -2.07 6.93 3.91
C ALA A 47 -1.96 8.44 4.22
N LYS A 48 -1.51 8.81 5.43
CA LYS A 48 -1.25 10.21 5.80
C LYS A 48 -0.06 10.79 5.05
N THR A 49 1.05 10.04 4.94
CA THR A 49 2.21 10.45 4.14
C THR A 49 1.87 10.64 2.67
N ALA A 50 0.98 9.80 2.12
CA ALA A 50 0.48 9.92 0.76
C ALA A 50 -0.66 10.97 0.60
N ASN A 51 -1.01 11.69 1.67
CA ASN A 51 -2.06 12.72 1.68
C ASN A 51 -3.45 12.21 1.22
N ILE A 52 -3.78 10.95 1.51
CA ILE A 52 -5.03 10.31 1.09
C ILE A 52 -5.89 9.82 2.26
N HIS A 53 -5.38 9.90 3.49
CA HIS A 53 -6.08 9.40 4.68
C HIS A 53 -7.49 9.98 4.84
N GLU A 54 -7.63 11.31 4.80
CA GLU A 54 -8.94 11.97 4.97
C GLU A 54 -9.92 11.57 3.87
N PHE A 55 -9.46 11.37 2.63
CA PHE A 55 -10.31 10.89 1.55
C PHE A 55 -10.85 9.49 1.86
N ILE A 56 -9.97 8.56 2.27
CA ILE A 56 -10.34 7.17 2.57
C ILE A 56 -11.35 7.09 3.72
N VAL A 57 -11.14 7.86 4.80
CA VAL A 57 -12.01 7.85 5.99
C VAL A 57 -13.43 8.35 5.66
N ASN A 58 -13.57 9.20 4.66
CA ASN A 58 -14.87 9.75 4.23
C ASN A 58 -15.59 8.88 3.19
N LEU A 59 -15.01 7.76 2.75
CA LEU A 59 -15.69 6.84 1.83
C LEU A 59 -16.77 6.02 2.56
N PRO A 60 -17.91 5.74 1.91
CA PRO A 60 -18.84 4.72 2.38
C PRO A 60 -18.16 3.34 2.35
N GLN A 61 -18.49 2.50 3.33
CA GLN A 61 -18.02 1.11 3.43
C GLN A 61 -18.93 0.17 2.65
#